data_AF-X1JH58-F1
#
_entry.id   AF-X1JH58-F1
#
_cell.length_a   1.000
_cell.length_b   1.000
_cell.length_c   1.000
_cell.angle_alpha   90.00
_cell.angle_beta   90.00
_cell.angle_gamma   90.00
#
_symmetry.space_group_name_H-M   'P 1'
#
loop_
_entity.id
_entity.type
_entity.pdbx_description
1 polymer ?
#
loop_
_entity_poly.entity_id
_entity_poly.type
_entity_poly.pdbx_seq_one_letter_code
_entity_poly.pdbx_strand_id
1 'polypeptide(L)'
;KVLEMKYVAIDMLKGMEVIKRRWDLPVPQDSKSVIAYYTDQILKQLKIGGAFASFYPVIKKYVVEKLFTEKVNLEDPRVLYKLSSPDVQGKLINLFVNAFRDMTFTEREPERKDTIKLSDTRPFVWSKLVYPANRCIFNYVPCDNDFEVDFTKFLDGVEDVGAFCKIVPKIGFFVEYKDSKDNLRLYYPDFVVTNDQSERLIIETKGREDVDV
;
A
#
# COMPACT_ATOMS: atom_id res chain seq x y z
N LYS A 1 18.30 -31.99 2.77
CA LYS A 1 17.36 -32.67 3.71
C LYS A 1 15.97 -32.28 3.25
N VAL A 2 15.15 -33.21 2.75
CA VAL A 2 13.76 -32.87 2.37
C VAL A 2 13.03 -32.51 3.66
N LEU A 3 12.51 -31.29 3.73
CA LEU A 3 11.72 -30.85 4.87
C LEU A 3 10.30 -31.35 4.65
N GLU A 4 9.91 -32.37 5.40
CA GLU A 4 8.55 -32.89 5.38
C GLU A 4 7.68 -32.14 6.39
N MET A 5 6.50 -31.70 5.97
CA MET A 5 5.47 -31.17 6.86
C MET A 5 4.28 -32.12 6.88
N LYS A 6 3.78 -32.44 8.09
CA LYS A 6 2.57 -33.22 8.27
C LYS A 6 1.39 -32.28 8.49
N TYR A 7 0.44 -32.32 7.57
CA TYR A 7 -0.85 -31.67 7.72
C TYR A 7 -1.87 -32.67 8.25
N VAL A 8 -2.58 -32.30 9.32
CA VAL A 8 -3.68 -33.08 9.89
C VAL A 8 -4.90 -32.17 9.96
N ALA A 9 -5.98 -32.56 9.27
CA ALA A 9 -7.29 -31.93 9.43
C ALA A 9 -8.14 -32.76 10.41
N ILE A 10 -8.74 -32.08 11.38
CA ILE A 10 -9.60 -32.68 12.40
C ILE A 10 -11.02 -32.16 12.20
N ASP A 11 -12.00 -33.07 12.23
CA ASP A 11 -13.42 -32.73 12.27
C ASP A 11 -13.71 -31.99 13.58
N MET A 12 -14.07 -30.70 13.51
CA MET A 12 -14.26 -29.87 14.70
C MET A 12 -15.43 -30.30 15.59
N LEU A 13 -16.38 -31.10 15.08
CA LEU A 13 -17.55 -31.56 15.83
C LEU A 13 -17.32 -32.94 16.46
N LYS A 14 -16.56 -33.81 15.79
CA LYS A 14 -16.33 -35.20 16.22
C LYS A 14 -14.94 -35.44 16.81
N GLY A 15 -14.02 -34.50 16.66
CA GLY A 15 -12.63 -34.61 17.12
C GLY A 15 -11.81 -35.68 16.40
N MET A 16 -12.28 -36.20 15.27
CA MET A 16 -11.62 -37.28 14.53
C MET A 16 -10.71 -36.71 13.43
N GLU A 17 -9.53 -37.30 13.24
CA GLU A 17 -8.65 -36.98 12.10
C GLU A 17 -9.33 -37.40 10.80
N VAL A 18 -9.61 -36.44 9.91
CA VAL A 18 -10.29 -36.70 8.62
C VAL A 18 -9.28 -36.82 7.49
N ILE A 19 -8.19 -36.04 7.55
CA ILE A 19 -7.17 -36.00 6.49
C ILE A 19 -5.79 -35.93 7.12
N LYS A 20 -4.91 -36.83 6.69
CA LYS A 20 -3.47 -36.79 6.99
C LYS A 20 -2.69 -36.74 5.70
N ARG A 21 -1.97 -35.64 5.47
CA ARG A 21 -1.11 -35.47 4.28
C ARG A 21 0.30 -35.17 4.70
N ARG A 22 1.24 -35.77 3.98
CA ARG A 22 2.66 -35.43 4.05
C ARG A 22 2.96 -34.57 2.84
N TRP A 23 3.44 -33.36 3.10
CA TRP A 23 3.87 -32.42 2.07
C TRP A 23 5.39 -32.38 2.10
N ASP A 24 6.01 -32.63 0.95
CA ASP A 24 7.39 -32.25 0.74
C ASP A 24 7.40 -30.75 0.50
N LEU A 25 8.04 -29.99 1.41
CA LEU A 25 8.22 -28.57 1.16
C LEU A 25 9.14 -28.44 -0.07
N PRO A 26 8.82 -27.55 -1.02
CA PRO A 26 9.71 -27.30 -2.14
C PRO A 26 11.04 -26.80 -1.58
N VAL A 27 12.03 -27.67 -1.56
CA VAL A 27 13.39 -27.31 -1.17
C VAL A 27 13.98 -26.56 -2.37
N PRO A 28 14.54 -25.36 -2.17
CA PRO A 28 15.26 -24.69 -3.24
C PRO A 28 16.29 -25.64 -3.84
N GLN A 29 16.24 -25.82 -5.16
CA GLN A 29 17.08 -26.81 -5.85
C GLN A 29 18.47 -26.24 -6.16
N ASP A 30 18.58 -24.92 -6.26
CA ASP A 30 19.82 -24.23 -6.58
C ASP A 30 19.88 -22.83 -5.96
N SER A 31 21.10 -22.36 -5.69
CA SER A 31 21.34 -21.06 -5.05
C SER A 31 20.93 -19.88 -5.93
N LYS A 32 20.92 -20.04 -7.27
CA LYS A 32 20.57 -18.95 -8.20
C LYS A 32 19.07 -18.65 -8.15
N SER A 33 18.25 -19.68 -8.02
CA SER A 33 16.81 -19.55 -7.79
C SER A 33 16.48 -18.84 -6.47
N VAL A 34 17.24 -19.11 -5.41
CA VAL A 34 17.09 -18.40 -4.13
C VAL A 34 17.45 -16.92 -4.27
N ILE A 35 18.55 -16.61 -4.97
CA ILE A 35 18.97 -15.22 -5.25
C ILE A 35 17.94 -14.51 -6.13
N ALA A 36 17.39 -15.20 -7.13
CA ALA A 36 16.32 -14.68 -7.98
C ALA A 36 15.08 -14.34 -7.16
N TYR A 37 14.68 -15.23 -6.24
CA TYR A 37 13.59 -14.98 -5.31
C TYR A 37 13.86 -13.75 -4.44
N TYR A 38 15.05 -13.59 -3.86
CA TYR A 38 15.38 -12.39 -3.10
C TYR A 38 15.32 -11.12 -3.93
N THR A 39 15.81 -11.18 -5.16
CA THR A 39 15.77 -10.06 -6.09
C THR A 39 14.32 -9.63 -6.35
N ASP A 40 13.43 -10.60 -6.60
CA ASP A 40 11.99 -10.34 -6.78
C ASP A 40 11.35 -9.76 -5.52
N GLN A 41 11.65 -10.30 -4.32
CA GLN A 41 11.12 -9.77 -3.07
C GLN A 41 11.58 -8.34 -2.78
N ILE A 42 12.85 -8.03 -3.03
CA ILE A 42 13.39 -6.67 -2.88
C ILE A 42 12.69 -5.71 -3.84
N LEU A 43 12.61 -6.06 -5.12
CA LEU A 43 11.96 -5.21 -6.14
C LEU A 43 10.48 -4.99 -5.84
N LYS A 44 9.78 -6.01 -5.34
CA LYS A 44 8.38 -5.90 -4.90
C LYS A 44 8.22 -4.93 -3.73
N GLN A 45 9.07 -5.03 -2.71
CA GLN A 45 9.02 -4.13 -1.56
C GLN A 45 9.42 -2.69 -1.92
N LEU A 46 10.34 -2.51 -2.86
CA LEU A 46 10.75 -1.21 -3.40
C LEU A 46 9.79 -0.68 -4.47
N LYS A 47 8.76 -1.44 -4.88
CA LYS A 47 7.83 -1.12 -5.98
C LYS A 47 8.52 -0.77 -7.31
N ILE A 48 9.69 -1.34 -7.57
CA ILE A 48 10.44 -1.13 -8.82
C ILE A 48 10.09 -2.22 -9.84
N GLY A 49 9.29 -1.86 -10.84
CA GLY A 49 8.98 -2.74 -11.97
C GLY A 49 10.13 -2.84 -12.98
N GLY A 50 10.27 -3.99 -13.64
CA GLY A 50 11.14 -4.15 -14.82
C GLY A 50 12.66 -4.13 -14.59
N ALA A 51 13.13 -3.94 -13.35
CA ALA A 51 14.56 -3.82 -13.05
C ALA A 51 15.26 -5.14 -12.69
N PHE A 52 14.61 -6.30 -12.89
CA PHE A 52 15.19 -7.59 -12.47
C PHE A 52 16.56 -7.87 -13.09
N ALA A 53 16.72 -7.62 -14.39
CA ALA A 53 17.97 -7.90 -15.11
C ALA A 53 19.16 -7.05 -14.61
N SER A 54 18.91 -5.83 -14.12
CA SER A 54 19.95 -4.96 -13.56
C SER A 54 20.20 -5.23 -12.08
N PHE A 55 19.17 -5.60 -11.31
CA PHE A 55 19.27 -5.83 -9.87
C PHE A 55 19.86 -7.21 -9.53
N TYR A 56 19.47 -8.27 -10.25
CA TYR A 56 19.92 -9.63 -9.97
C TYR A 56 21.45 -9.78 -9.90
N PRO A 57 22.26 -9.21 -10.84
CA PRO A 57 23.72 -9.25 -10.76
C PRO A 57 24.28 -8.59 -9.49
N VAL A 58 23.66 -7.52 -9.01
CA VAL A 58 24.08 -6.82 -7.78
C VAL A 58 23.84 -7.70 -6.56
N ILE A 59 22.65 -8.30 -6.44
CA ILE A 59 22.33 -9.21 -5.34
C ILE A 59 23.26 -10.43 -5.39
N LYS A 60 23.44 -11.02 -6.57
CA LYS A 60 24.34 -12.16 -6.77
C LYS A 60 25.77 -11.83 -6.35
N LYS A 61 26.29 -10.66 -6.74
CA LYS A 61 27.64 -10.21 -6.36
C LYS A 61 27.75 -10.05 -4.85
N TYR A 62 26.76 -9.44 -4.21
CA TYR A 62 26.73 -9.31 -2.75
C TYR A 62 26.75 -10.68 -2.05
N VAL A 63 25.94 -11.63 -2.51
CA VAL A 63 25.92 -12.99 -1.96
C VAL A 63 27.28 -13.68 -2.11
N VAL A 64 27.92 -13.54 -3.27
CA VAL A 64 29.20 -14.20 -3.56
C VAL A 64 30.36 -13.56 -2.79
N GLU A 65 30.39 -12.23 -2.65
CA GLU A 65 31.58 -11.49 -2.22
C GLU A 65 31.47 -10.86 -0.83
N LYS A 66 30.27 -10.70 -0.28
CA LYS A 66 30.03 -9.84 0.90
C LYS A 66 29.13 -10.45 1.97
N LEU A 67 28.21 -11.34 1.61
CA LEU A 67 27.28 -11.94 2.57
C LEU A 67 28.00 -12.87 3.58
N PHE A 68 29.07 -13.52 3.12
CA PHE A 68 29.87 -14.43 3.93
C PHE A 68 31.28 -13.86 4.13
N THR A 69 31.99 -14.36 5.15
CA THR A 69 33.36 -13.92 5.49
C THR A 69 34.34 -14.13 4.34
N GLU A 70 34.10 -15.15 3.52
CA GLU A 70 34.91 -15.49 2.37
C GLU A 70 34.05 -15.55 1.11
N LYS A 71 34.72 -15.50 -0.05
CA LYS A 71 34.05 -15.64 -1.33
C LYS A 71 33.47 -17.05 -1.48
N VAL A 72 32.18 -17.15 -1.78
CA VAL A 72 31.50 -18.45 -1.85
C VAL A 72 31.27 -18.94 -3.28
N ASN A 73 31.26 -20.26 -3.45
CA ASN A 73 30.82 -20.91 -4.67
C ASN A 73 29.31 -21.23 -4.58
N LEU A 74 28.50 -20.71 -5.51
CA LEU A 74 27.04 -20.90 -5.50
C LEU A 74 26.60 -22.36 -5.75
N GLU A 75 27.49 -23.19 -6.30
CA GLU A 75 27.24 -24.62 -6.51
C GLU A 75 27.50 -25.45 -5.22
N ASP A 76 28.01 -24.83 -4.15
CA ASP A 76 28.20 -25.50 -2.86
C ASP A 76 26.85 -25.70 -2.14
N PRO A 77 26.44 -26.95 -1.81
CA PRO A 77 25.19 -27.22 -1.11
C PRO A 77 25.06 -26.53 0.26
N ARG A 78 26.18 -26.21 0.92
CA ARG A 78 26.19 -25.49 2.20
C ARG A 78 25.72 -24.04 2.03
N VAL A 79 26.07 -23.43 0.89
CA VAL A 79 25.64 -22.08 0.53
C VAL A 79 24.14 -22.07 0.29
N LEU A 80 23.63 -23.02 -0.48
CA LEU A 80 22.19 -23.19 -0.71
C LEU A 80 21.42 -23.35 0.61
N TYR A 81 21.91 -24.21 1.51
CA TYR A 81 21.30 -24.43 2.81
C TYR A 81 21.26 -23.15 3.66
N LYS A 82 22.39 -22.42 3.71
CA LYS A 82 22.49 -21.21 4.53
C LYS A 82 21.70 -20.04 3.95
N LEU A 83 21.70 -19.87 2.63
CA LEU A 83 20.83 -18.91 1.94
C LEU A 83 19.38 -19.21 2.27
N SER A 84 18.93 -20.46 2.13
CA SER A 84 17.54 -20.86 2.42
C SER A 84 17.10 -20.70 3.89
N SER A 85 17.97 -20.20 4.78
CA SER A 85 17.58 -19.92 6.17
C SER A 85 16.80 -18.60 6.29
N PRO A 86 15.71 -18.56 7.11
CA PRO A 86 14.92 -17.35 7.29
C PRO A 86 15.72 -16.14 7.79
N ASP A 87 16.73 -16.37 8.64
CA ASP A 87 17.62 -15.31 9.15
C ASP A 87 18.40 -14.62 8.02
N VAL A 88 19.01 -15.40 7.11
CA VAL A 88 19.78 -14.86 5.98
C VAL A 88 18.87 -14.18 4.99
N GLN A 89 17.72 -14.79 4.68
CA GLN A 89 16.70 -14.19 3.83
C GLN A 89 16.26 -12.82 4.37
N GLY A 90 15.86 -12.75 5.64
CA GLY A 90 15.38 -11.51 6.26
C GLY A 90 16.45 -10.44 6.27
N LYS A 91 17.68 -10.77 6.70
CA LYS A 91 18.80 -9.81 6.73
C LYS A 91 19.13 -9.27 5.34
N LEU A 92 19.23 -10.14 4.34
CA LEU A 92 19.57 -9.72 2.99
C LEU A 92 18.47 -8.82 2.40
N ILE A 93 17.20 -9.26 2.47
CA ILE A 93 16.09 -8.48 1.93
C ILE A 93 16.02 -7.11 2.63
N ASN A 94 16.06 -7.08 3.97
CA ASN A 94 15.96 -5.83 4.73
C ASN A 94 17.14 -4.89 4.46
N LEU A 95 18.36 -5.42 4.31
CA LEU A 95 19.54 -4.61 3.98
C LEU A 95 19.33 -3.85 2.67
N PHE A 96 18.96 -4.56 1.60
CA PHE A 96 18.75 -3.94 0.30
C PHE A 96 17.54 -3.02 0.31
N VAL A 97 16.42 -3.46 0.88
CA VAL A 97 15.22 -2.63 0.93
C VAL A 97 15.51 -1.34 1.67
N ASN A 98 16.13 -1.37 2.86
CA ASN A 98 16.44 -0.17 3.61
C ASN A 98 17.47 0.72 2.91
N ALA A 99 18.52 0.15 2.30
CA ALA A 99 19.55 0.92 1.61
C ALA A 99 19.03 1.66 0.37
N PHE A 100 18.05 1.08 -0.34
CA PHE A 100 17.50 1.67 -1.56
C PHE A 100 16.20 2.45 -1.32
N ARG A 101 15.52 2.29 -0.18
CA ARG A 101 14.21 2.88 0.09
C ARG A 101 14.17 4.39 -0.15
N ASP A 102 15.08 5.14 0.44
CA ASP A 102 15.10 6.60 0.28
C ASP A 102 15.47 7.04 -1.13
N MET A 103 16.23 6.22 -1.86
CA MET A 103 16.59 6.48 -3.25
C MET A 103 15.46 6.16 -4.23
N THR A 104 14.43 5.40 -3.83
CA THR A 104 13.28 5.08 -4.70
C THR A 104 12.25 6.19 -4.82
N PHE A 105 12.28 7.15 -3.89
CA PHE A 105 11.38 8.30 -3.92
C PHE A 105 12.14 9.54 -4.36
N THR A 106 11.46 10.40 -5.11
CA THR A 106 11.97 11.72 -5.47
C THR A 106 10.97 12.72 -4.92
N GLU A 107 11.37 13.49 -3.91
CA GLU A 107 10.58 14.64 -3.48
C GLU A 107 10.51 15.64 -4.64
N ARG A 108 9.29 16.13 -4.88
CA ARG A 108 9.01 17.13 -5.91
C ARG A 108 8.03 18.12 -5.33
N GLU A 109 8.22 19.38 -5.67
CA GLU A 109 7.23 20.41 -5.39
C GLU A 109 5.92 20.07 -6.12
N PRO A 110 4.75 20.21 -5.47
CA PRO A 110 3.47 19.98 -6.12
C PRO A 110 3.29 20.91 -7.34
N GLU A 111 3.23 20.31 -8.52
CA GLU A 111 2.93 21.04 -9.76
C GLU A 111 1.44 20.94 -10.09
N ARG A 112 0.80 22.08 -10.38
CA ARG A 112 -0.56 22.09 -10.91
C ARG A 112 -0.56 21.54 -12.34
N LYS A 113 -0.93 20.27 -12.49
CA LYS A 113 -1.01 19.60 -13.80
C LYS A 113 -2.30 19.89 -14.56
N ASP A 114 -3.43 19.94 -13.85
CA ASP A 114 -4.75 20.05 -14.47
C ASP A 114 -5.77 20.69 -13.51
N THR A 115 -7.02 20.83 -13.95
CA THR A 115 -8.15 21.32 -13.16
C THR A 115 -9.33 20.37 -13.32
N ILE A 116 -9.89 19.93 -12.20
CA ILE A 116 -11.12 19.11 -12.19
C ILE A 116 -12.32 20.06 -12.07
N LYS A 117 -13.20 20.04 -13.06
CA LYS A 117 -14.50 20.69 -12.96
C LYS A 117 -15.50 19.75 -12.32
N LEU A 118 -15.98 20.10 -11.13
CA LEU A 118 -16.96 19.28 -10.41
C LEU A 118 -18.26 19.07 -11.21
N SER A 119 -18.64 20.04 -12.06
CA SER A 119 -19.79 19.95 -12.97
C SER A 119 -19.70 18.79 -13.97
N ASP A 120 -18.49 18.35 -14.29
CA ASP A 120 -18.24 17.31 -15.29
C ASP A 120 -18.25 15.91 -14.66
N THR A 121 -18.47 15.83 -13.34
CA THR A 121 -18.59 14.57 -12.61
C THR A 121 -19.83 13.83 -13.09
N ARG A 122 -19.63 12.66 -13.71
CA ARG A 122 -20.73 11.80 -14.15
C ARG A 122 -21.54 11.30 -12.95
N PRO A 123 -22.87 11.15 -13.08
CA PRO A 123 -23.69 10.51 -12.06
C PRO A 123 -23.11 9.16 -11.63
N PHE A 124 -23.15 8.89 -10.33
CA PHE A 124 -22.66 7.65 -9.74
C PHE A 124 -23.61 7.16 -8.66
N VAL A 125 -23.54 5.87 -8.36
CA VAL A 125 -24.35 5.24 -7.31
C VAL A 125 -23.69 5.43 -5.96
N TRP A 126 -24.48 5.76 -4.94
CA TRP A 126 -24.05 5.83 -3.55
C TRP A 126 -24.98 4.94 -2.70
N SER A 127 -24.41 4.04 -1.91
CA SER A 127 -25.17 3.06 -1.11
C SER A 127 -25.33 3.45 0.35
N LYS A 128 -24.69 4.54 0.78
CA LYS A 128 -24.73 5.04 2.16
C LYS A 128 -25.67 6.24 2.28
N LEU A 129 -25.51 7.01 3.35
CA LEU A 129 -26.32 8.18 3.65
C LEU A 129 -26.09 9.29 2.62
N VAL A 130 -27.11 10.12 2.43
CA VAL A 130 -27.07 11.28 1.56
C VAL A 130 -27.81 12.45 2.20
N TYR A 131 -27.40 13.67 1.86
CA TYR A 131 -28.09 14.89 2.29
C TYR A 131 -28.35 15.82 1.09
N PRO A 132 -29.58 16.29 0.88
CA PRO A 132 -29.87 17.29 -0.15
C PRO A 132 -29.41 18.68 0.34
N ALA A 133 -28.40 19.26 -0.33
CA ALA A 133 -27.86 20.57 -0.01
C ALA A 133 -28.11 21.57 -1.14
N ASN A 134 -28.37 22.83 -0.81
CA ASN A 134 -28.58 23.89 -1.79
C ASN A 134 -27.26 24.50 -2.27
N ARG A 135 -26.22 24.44 -1.43
CA ARG A 135 -24.89 25.02 -1.71
C ARG A 135 -23.89 24.01 -2.27
N CYS A 136 -24.36 22.82 -2.65
CA CYS A 136 -23.56 21.80 -3.33
C CYS A 136 -23.96 21.69 -4.81
N ILE A 137 -22.99 21.42 -5.68
CA ILE A 137 -23.23 21.24 -7.11
C ILE A 137 -23.95 19.92 -7.44
N PHE A 138 -23.90 18.95 -6.52
CA PHE A 138 -24.58 17.66 -6.69
C PHE A 138 -26.01 17.73 -6.16
N ASN A 139 -26.89 16.91 -6.73
CA ASN A 139 -28.27 16.76 -6.28
C ASN A 139 -28.36 16.23 -4.84
N TYR A 140 -27.36 15.44 -4.43
CA TYR A 140 -27.18 14.98 -3.06
C TYR A 140 -25.71 14.94 -2.70
N VAL A 141 -25.39 15.30 -1.46
CA VAL A 141 -24.06 15.14 -0.89
C VAL A 141 -23.92 13.72 -0.35
N PRO A 142 -22.98 12.90 -0.87
CA PRO A 142 -22.74 11.57 -0.33
C PRO A 142 -22.14 11.68 1.07
N CYS A 143 -22.62 10.91 2.04
CA CYS A 143 -22.07 10.90 3.41
C CYS A 143 -21.70 9.45 3.81
N ASP A 144 -20.58 9.27 4.49
CA ASP A 144 -20.08 7.97 4.93
C ASP A 144 -20.64 7.54 6.30
N ASN A 145 -21.06 8.48 7.12
CA ASN A 145 -21.57 8.28 8.48
C ASN A 145 -22.49 9.44 8.90
N ASP A 146 -23.14 9.32 10.07
CA ASP A 146 -24.07 10.34 10.58
C ASP A 146 -23.38 11.67 10.91
N PHE A 147 -22.11 11.63 11.34
CA PHE A 147 -21.34 12.84 11.64
C PHE A 147 -21.16 13.71 10.39
N GLU A 148 -20.85 13.12 9.24
CA GLU A 148 -20.76 13.85 7.98
C GLU A 148 -22.12 14.36 7.49
N VAL A 149 -23.21 13.66 7.78
CA VAL A 149 -24.56 14.17 7.49
C VAL A 149 -24.81 15.46 8.28
N ASP A 150 -24.48 15.47 9.56
CA ASP A 150 -24.64 16.66 10.41
C ASP A 150 -23.66 17.77 10.03
N PHE A 151 -22.43 17.42 9.66
CA PHE A 151 -21.46 18.38 9.15
C PHE A 151 -21.92 19.01 7.82
N THR A 152 -22.51 18.21 6.93
CA THR A 152 -23.10 18.72 5.68
C THR A 152 -24.26 19.67 5.95
N LYS A 153 -25.15 19.35 6.90
CA LYS A 153 -26.23 20.26 7.33
C LYS A 153 -25.67 21.59 7.85
N PHE A 154 -24.59 21.52 8.63
CA PHE A 154 -23.90 22.71 9.12
C PHE A 154 -23.40 23.58 7.96
N LEU A 155 -22.64 23.00 7.01
CA LEU A 155 -22.12 23.74 5.85
C LEU A 155 -23.23 24.36 4.97
N ASP A 156 -24.38 23.71 4.83
CA ASP A 156 -25.49 24.24 4.03
C ASP A 156 -26.26 25.38 4.75
N GLY A 157 -26.18 25.42 6.08
CA GLY A 157 -26.94 26.35 6.93
C GLY A 157 -26.22 27.64 7.33
N VAL A 158 -24.88 27.66 7.32
CA VAL A 158 -24.10 28.84 7.74
C VAL A 158 -23.93 29.86 6.61
N GLU A 159 -23.95 31.16 6.93
CA GLU A 159 -23.94 32.23 5.92
C GLU A 159 -22.58 32.42 5.23
N ASP A 160 -21.49 32.11 5.93
CA ASP A 160 -20.10 32.27 5.47
C ASP A 160 -19.68 31.24 4.41
N VAL A 161 -20.42 30.14 4.23
CA VAL A 161 -20.14 29.12 3.21
C VAL A 161 -20.83 29.48 1.89
N GLY A 162 -20.08 29.92 0.89
CA GLY A 162 -20.63 30.21 -0.44
C GLY A 162 -21.04 28.94 -1.20
N ALA A 163 -20.15 27.94 -1.24
CA ALA A 163 -20.40 26.65 -1.87
C ALA A 163 -19.52 25.56 -1.26
N PHE A 164 -19.95 24.30 -1.35
CA PHE A 164 -19.14 23.18 -0.90
C PHE A 164 -19.36 21.90 -1.72
N CYS A 165 -18.44 20.97 -1.60
CA CYS A 165 -18.53 19.66 -2.23
C CYS A 165 -17.83 18.62 -1.36
N LYS A 166 -18.48 17.48 -1.13
CA LYS A 166 -17.76 16.31 -0.62
C LYS A 166 -16.97 15.68 -1.76
N ILE A 167 -15.68 15.49 -1.55
CA ILE A 167 -14.83 14.77 -2.47
C ILE A 167 -15.01 13.27 -2.22
N VAL A 168 -15.26 12.55 -3.29
CA VAL A 168 -15.29 11.09 -3.31
C VAL A 168 -14.25 10.59 -4.30
N PRO A 169 -13.70 9.37 -4.13
CA PRO A 169 -12.69 8.83 -5.04
C PRO A 169 -13.10 8.85 -6.52
N LYS A 170 -14.41 8.82 -6.81
CA LYS A 170 -14.97 8.91 -8.15
C LYS A 170 -14.64 10.22 -8.88
N ILE A 171 -14.44 11.31 -8.14
CA ILE A 171 -14.07 12.63 -8.67
C ILE A 171 -12.59 12.65 -9.10
N GLY A 172 -11.76 11.82 -8.48
CA GLY A 172 -10.34 11.70 -8.82
C GLY A 172 -9.46 12.84 -8.27
N PHE A 173 -9.96 13.62 -7.31
CA PHE A 173 -9.15 14.60 -6.58
C PHE A 173 -8.48 13.91 -5.38
N PHE A 174 -7.16 13.89 -5.36
CA PHE A 174 -6.36 13.33 -4.27
C PHE A 174 -4.99 14.01 -4.20
N VAL A 175 -4.33 13.85 -3.06
CA VAL A 175 -2.95 14.26 -2.84
C VAL A 175 -2.11 13.01 -2.59
N GLU A 176 -0.99 12.88 -3.30
CA GLU A 176 -0.04 11.80 -3.05
C GLU A 176 0.80 12.14 -1.82
N TYR A 177 0.94 11.19 -0.89
CA TYR A 177 1.78 11.35 0.29
C TYR A 177 2.52 10.06 0.64
N LYS A 178 3.46 10.17 1.58
CA LYS A 178 4.25 9.06 2.11
C LYS A 178 3.72 8.71 3.51
N ASP A 179 3.27 7.47 3.72
CA ASP A 179 2.85 7.02 5.06
C ASP A 179 4.04 6.82 6.01
N SER A 180 3.77 6.55 7.29
CA SER A 180 4.79 6.26 8.32
C SER A 180 5.73 5.09 7.98
N LYS A 181 5.37 4.26 7.00
CA LYS A 181 6.15 3.12 6.50
C LYS A 181 6.75 3.38 5.12
N ASP A 182 6.85 4.65 4.74
CA ASP A 182 7.45 5.10 3.49
C ASP A 182 6.73 4.64 2.23
N ASN A 183 5.45 4.25 2.33
CA ASN A 183 4.69 3.86 1.16
C ASN A 183 4.00 5.08 0.54
N LEU A 184 4.02 5.14 -0.80
CA LEU A 184 3.14 6.04 -1.53
C LEU A 184 1.67 5.68 -1.24
N ARG A 185 0.91 6.67 -0.78
CA ARG A 185 -0.52 6.63 -0.50
C ARG A 185 -1.23 7.78 -1.19
N LEU A 186 -2.54 7.62 -1.35
CA LEU A 186 -3.43 8.64 -1.88
C LEU A 186 -4.31 9.14 -0.73
N TYR A 187 -4.23 10.43 -0.44
CA TYR A 187 -5.10 11.14 0.48
C TYR A 187 -6.26 11.74 -0.30
N TYR A 188 -7.48 11.36 0.05
CA TYR A 188 -8.71 11.94 -0.48
C TYR A 188 -9.29 12.81 0.62
N PRO A 189 -9.20 14.14 0.53
CA PRO A 189 -9.81 15.00 1.53
C PRO A 189 -11.32 14.83 1.54
N ASP A 190 -11.98 15.03 2.67
CA ASP A 190 -13.43 14.85 2.73
C ASP A 190 -14.21 15.97 2.01
N PHE A 191 -13.96 17.24 2.32
CA PHE A 191 -14.72 18.36 1.78
C PHE A 191 -13.83 19.45 1.19
N VAL A 192 -14.33 20.10 0.14
CA VAL A 192 -13.81 21.37 -0.35
C VAL A 192 -14.90 22.43 -0.19
N VAL A 193 -14.55 23.54 0.43
CA VAL A 193 -15.45 24.66 0.71
C VAL A 193 -14.90 25.92 0.07
N THR A 194 -15.79 26.75 -0.47
CA THR A 194 -15.49 28.12 -0.84
C THR A 194 -16.32 29.05 0.03
N ASN A 195 -15.69 29.98 0.74
CA ASN A 195 -16.41 30.96 1.55
C ASN A 195 -16.92 32.14 0.71
N ASP A 196 -17.70 33.00 1.33
CA ASP A 196 -18.21 34.25 0.76
C ASP A 196 -17.11 35.20 0.25
N GLN A 197 -15.90 35.12 0.81
CA GLN A 197 -14.71 35.87 0.40
C GLN A 197 -13.89 35.19 -0.70
N SER A 198 -14.38 34.12 -1.31
CA SER A 198 -13.70 33.33 -2.35
C SER A 198 -12.41 32.60 -1.89
N GLU A 199 -12.19 32.47 -0.59
CA GLU A 199 -11.17 31.59 -0.04
C GLU A 199 -11.60 30.13 -0.23
N ARG A 200 -10.62 29.25 -0.46
CA ARG A 200 -10.84 27.83 -0.73
C ARG A 200 -10.22 27.00 0.38
N LEU A 201 -11.06 26.24 1.07
CA LEU A 201 -10.68 25.42 2.21
C LEU A 201 -10.82 23.95 1.85
N ILE A 202 -9.87 23.15 2.33
CA ILE A 202 -9.96 21.70 2.38
C ILE A 202 -10.28 21.34 3.83
N ILE A 203 -11.34 20.56 4.04
CA ILE A 203 -11.78 20.15 5.37
C ILE A 203 -11.78 18.63 5.44
N GLU A 204 -11.26 18.11 6.54
CA GLU A 204 -11.19 16.68 6.84
C GLU A 204 -12.05 16.40 8.07
N THR A 205 -12.98 15.48 7.94
CA THR A 205 -13.84 15.03 9.03
C THR A 205 -13.17 13.87 9.76
N LYS A 206 -12.84 14.07 11.03
CA LYS A 206 -12.16 13.05 11.84
C LYS A 206 -13.06 12.52 12.94
N GLY A 207 -13.03 11.20 13.08
CA GLY A 207 -13.53 10.48 14.26
C GLY A 207 -12.43 10.33 15.30
N ARG A 208 -11.99 9.08 15.53
CA ARG A 208 -10.81 8.80 16.36
C ARG A 208 -9.52 9.05 15.59
N GLU A 209 -8.50 9.54 16.29
CA GLU A 209 -7.17 9.85 15.79
C GLU A 209 -6.48 8.60 15.22
N ASP A 210 -6.01 8.67 13.97
CA ASP A 210 -5.17 7.67 13.31
C ASP A 210 -3.79 8.30 13.03
N VAL A 211 -2.73 7.51 13.15
CA VAL A 211 -1.33 7.97 13.06
C VAL A 211 -0.96 8.41 11.64
N ASP A 212 -1.66 7.87 10.64
CA ASP A 212 -1.35 8.11 9.23
C ASP A 212 -2.33 9.08 8.54
N VAL A 213 -3.53 9.34 9.09
CA VAL A 213 -4.48 10.35 8.59
C VAL A 213 -5.39 10.88 9.69
#